data_AF-F1THG7-F1
#
_entry.id   AF-F1THG7-F1
#
_cell.length_a   1.000
_cell.length_b   1.000
_cell.length_c   1.000
_cell.angle_alpha   90.00
_cell.angle_beta   90.00
_cell.angle_gamma   90.00
#
_symmetry.space_group_name_H-M   'P 1'
#
loop_
_entity.id
_entity.type
_entity.pdbx_description
1 polymer ?
#
loop_
_entity_poly.entity_id
_entity_poly.type
_entity_poly.pdbx_seq_one_letter_code
_entity_poly.pdbx_strand_id
1 'polypeptide(L)'
;MYISNIESDTKQWEKQGFYCHFERDADNKVQVNYHTHGILHSRGKSDFCITQPIKPIIGKAIFTELVDKLDKGIEIFDGTELADVFDGFTLKFRQSEKCISVLKIDIRCE
;
A
#
# COMPACT_ATOMS: atom_id res chain seq x y z
N MET A 1 1.93 5.96 17.98
CA MET A 1 0.66 5.97 17.22
C MET A 1 0.88 6.92 16.05
N TYR A 2 1.13 6.40 14.85
CA TYR A 2 1.43 7.23 13.68
C TYR A 2 0.10 7.58 13.04
N ILE A 3 -0.33 8.82 13.20
CA ILE A 3 -1.51 9.37 12.53
C ILE A 3 -0.95 10.25 11.42
N SER A 4 -1.28 9.96 10.17
CA SER A 4 -0.90 10.83 9.04
C SER A 4 -1.52 12.21 9.27
N ASN A 5 -0.69 13.25 9.28
CA ASN A 5 -1.13 14.64 9.24
C ASN A 5 -1.03 15.12 7.78
N ILE A 6 -1.98 15.93 7.33
CA ILE A 6 -2.08 16.43 5.94
C ILE A 6 -0.75 17.03 5.46
N GLU A 7 -0.05 17.77 6.32
CA GLU A 7 1.26 18.35 5.99
C GLU A 7 2.35 17.30 5.68
N SER A 8 2.29 16.14 6.33
CA SER A 8 3.19 15.01 6.05
C SER A 8 2.83 14.31 4.75
N ASP A 9 1.55 14.29 4.39
CA ASP A 9 1.05 13.68 3.17
C ASP A 9 1.44 14.54 1.95
N THR A 10 1.25 15.87 2.05
CA THR A 10 1.69 16.83 1.01
C THR A 10 3.18 16.75 0.74
N LYS A 11 4.04 16.72 1.78
CA LYS A 11 5.49 16.63 1.60
C LYS A 11 5.93 15.32 0.94
N GLN A 12 5.28 14.20 1.27
CA GLN A 12 5.55 12.92 0.63
C GLN A 12 5.13 12.93 -0.83
N TRP A 13 3.94 13.47 -1.12
CA TRP A 13 3.46 13.67 -2.49
C TRP A 13 4.43 14.50 -3.33
N GLU A 14 4.85 15.67 -2.85
CA GLU A 14 5.77 16.54 -3.59
C GLU A 14 7.13 15.87 -3.86
N LYS A 15 7.60 15.04 -2.94
CA LYS A 15 8.90 14.39 -3.04
C LYS A 15 8.89 13.09 -3.86
N GLN A 16 7.80 12.31 -3.77
CA GLN A 16 7.76 10.91 -4.22
C GLN A 16 6.64 10.65 -5.25
N GLY A 17 5.71 11.59 -5.43
CA GLY A 17 4.52 11.43 -6.25
C GLY A 17 3.49 10.46 -5.65
N PHE A 18 3.61 10.10 -4.36
CA PHE A 18 2.63 9.32 -3.62
C PHE A 18 2.81 9.54 -2.11
N TYR A 19 1.82 9.16 -1.31
CA TYR A 19 1.95 9.13 0.15
C TYR A 19 1.22 7.92 0.74
N CYS A 20 1.65 7.51 1.93
CA CYS A 20 1.00 6.44 2.70
C CYS A 20 0.06 7.07 3.73
N HIS A 21 -1.21 6.68 3.71
CA HIS A 21 -2.23 7.10 4.65
C HIS A 21 -2.61 5.97 5.60
N PHE A 22 -2.84 6.35 6.85
CA PHE A 22 -2.97 5.44 7.97
C PHE A 22 -4.28 5.73 8.70
N GLU A 23 -5.32 4.99 8.37
CA GLU A 23 -6.64 5.18 8.98
C GLU A 23 -6.97 3.98 9.89
N ARG A 24 -7.45 4.26 11.10
CA ARG A 24 -8.05 3.21 11.93
C ARG A 24 -9.43 2.92 11.40
N ASP A 25 -9.77 1.65 11.26
CA ASP A 25 -11.12 1.29 10.91
C ASP A 25 -12.08 1.79 12.00
N ALA A 26 -13.07 2.60 11.60
CA ALA A 26 -14.00 3.25 12.49
C ALA A 26 -14.90 2.24 13.23
N ASP A 27 -15.21 1.13 12.56
CA ASP A 27 -16.07 0.06 13.07
C ASP A 27 -15.25 -1.00 13.82
N ASN A 28 -14.00 -1.23 13.40
CA ASN A 28 -13.11 -2.21 14.02
C ASN A 28 -11.78 -1.58 14.47
N LYS A 29 -11.73 -1.09 15.70
CA LYS A 29 -10.54 -0.42 16.29
C LYS A 29 -9.26 -1.28 16.34
N VAL A 30 -9.35 -2.58 16.03
CA VAL A 30 -8.21 -3.51 15.93
C VAL A 30 -7.64 -3.56 14.50
N GLN A 31 -8.45 -3.24 13.49
CA GLN A 31 -8.03 -3.15 12.10
C GLN A 31 -7.50 -1.75 11.77
N VAL A 32 -6.37 -1.73 11.06
CA VAL A 32 -5.78 -0.50 10.53
C VAL A 32 -5.79 -0.65 9.01
N ASN A 33 -6.43 0.31 8.35
CA ASN A 33 -6.48 0.40 6.90
C ASN A 33 -5.31 1.26 6.45
N TYR A 34 -4.27 0.60 5.95
CA TYR A 34 -3.13 1.24 5.33
C TYR A 34 -3.40 1.36 3.84
N HIS A 35 -3.22 2.54 3.28
CA HIS A 35 -3.37 2.68 1.84
C HIS A 35 -2.44 3.74 1.26
N THR A 36 -2.07 3.56 0.01
CA THR A 36 -1.37 4.59 -0.75
C THR A 36 -2.37 5.50 -1.44
N HIS A 37 -1.93 6.72 -1.71
CA HIS A 37 -2.59 7.62 -2.64
C HIS A 37 -1.59 8.18 -3.61
N GLY A 38 -2.05 8.43 -4.84
CA GLY A 38 -1.32 9.21 -5.81
C GLY A 38 -0.47 8.38 -6.78
N ILE A 39 -0.38 7.06 -6.60
CA ILE A 39 0.29 6.17 -7.56
C ILE A 39 -0.43 6.24 -8.93
N LEU A 40 -1.76 6.32 -8.91
CA LEU A 40 -2.54 6.47 -10.14
C LEU A 40 -2.16 7.74 -10.90
N HIS A 41 -1.99 8.85 -10.20
CA HIS A 41 -1.67 10.14 -10.82
C HIS A 41 -0.21 10.24 -11.26
N SER A 42 0.74 9.70 -10.50
CA SER A 42 2.17 9.81 -10.81
C SER A 42 2.68 8.75 -11.79
N ARG A 43 2.11 7.54 -11.75
CA ARG A 43 2.61 6.36 -12.50
C ARG A 43 1.55 5.72 -13.40
N GLY A 44 0.28 6.12 -13.29
CA GLY A 44 -0.81 5.49 -14.05
C GLY A 44 -1.11 4.06 -13.60
N LYS A 45 -0.73 3.70 -12.36
CA LYS A 45 -0.91 2.36 -11.78
C LYS A 45 -1.83 2.41 -10.56
N SER A 46 -2.45 1.29 -10.19
CA SER A 46 -3.36 1.22 -9.05
C SER A 46 -2.66 1.58 -7.74
N ASP A 47 -3.40 2.24 -6.85
CA ASP A 47 -3.00 2.40 -5.45
C ASP A 47 -3.11 1.07 -4.70
N PHE A 48 -2.43 0.96 -3.56
CA PHE A 48 -2.35 -0.25 -2.76
C PHE A 48 -3.06 -0.09 -1.41
N CYS A 49 -3.64 -1.18 -0.90
CA CYS A 49 -4.32 -1.20 0.39
C CYS A 49 -4.00 -2.48 1.18
N ILE A 50 -3.61 -2.33 2.45
CA ILE A 50 -3.42 -3.44 3.40
C ILE A 50 -4.44 -3.25 4.53
N THR A 51 -5.30 -4.25 4.74
CA THR A 51 -6.30 -4.25 5.82
C THR A 51 -5.96 -5.21 6.96
N GLN A 52 -4.96 -6.07 6.76
CA GLN A 52 -4.48 -6.98 7.79
C GLN A 52 -3.75 -6.22 8.92
N PRO A 53 -3.85 -6.67 10.17
CA PRO A 53 -3.07 -6.12 11.27
C PRO A 53 -1.57 -6.28 10.99
N ILE A 54 -0.90 -5.17 10.71
CA ILE A 54 0.55 -5.12 10.49
C ILE A 54 1.14 -3.89 11.19
N LYS A 55 2.42 -3.96 11.56
CA LYS A 55 3.14 -2.79 12.12
C LYS A 55 3.24 -1.70 11.03
N PRO A 56 2.97 -0.42 11.34
CA PRO A 56 3.01 0.65 10.35
C PRO A 56 4.33 0.77 9.59
N ILE A 57 5.46 0.51 10.26
CA ILE A 57 6.78 0.55 9.65
C ILE A 57 6.94 -0.52 8.55
N ILE A 58 6.36 -1.71 8.76
CA ILE A 58 6.41 -2.81 7.79
C ILE A 58 5.48 -2.50 6.61
N GLY A 59 4.25 -2.03 6.88
CA GLY A 59 3.33 -1.61 5.82
C GLY A 59 3.92 -0.53 4.92
N LYS A 60 4.60 0.47 5.51
CA LYS A 60 5.32 1.51 4.75
C LYS A 60 6.46 0.94 3.90
N ALA A 61 7.22 0.00 4.46
CA ALA A 61 8.32 -0.64 3.74
C ALA A 61 7.81 -1.44 2.53
N ILE A 62 6.73 -2.22 2.72
CA ILE A 62 6.05 -2.93 1.64
C ILE A 62 5.62 -1.94 0.54
N PHE A 63 4.90 -0.87 0.87
CA PHE A 63 4.47 0.10 -0.14
C PHE A 63 5.64 0.76 -0.87
N THR A 64 6.72 1.08 -0.16
CA THR A 64 7.93 1.66 -0.77
C THR A 64 8.54 0.67 -1.76
N GLU A 65 8.68 -0.60 -1.39
CA GLU A 65 9.23 -1.63 -2.26
C GLU A 65 8.34 -1.87 -3.50
N LEU A 66 7.02 -1.87 -3.33
CA LEU A 66 6.08 -2.02 -4.45
C LEU A 66 6.19 -0.88 -5.44
N VAL A 67 6.29 0.36 -4.95
CA VAL A 67 6.50 1.53 -5.81
C VAL A 67 7.86 1.43 -6.53
N ASP A 68 8.92 1.03 -5.85
CA ASP A 68 10.22 0.80 -6.49
C ASP A 68 10.15 -0.28 -7.59
N LYS A 69 9.33 -1.33 -7.41
CA LYS A 69 9.09 -2.35 -8.45
C LYS A 69 8.33 -1.75 -9.63
N LEU A 70 7.30 -0.93 -9.40
CA LEU A 70 6.60 -0.21 -10.46
C LEU A 70 7.54 0.72 -11.24
N ASP A 71 8.41 1.45 -10.54
CA ASP A 71 9.38 2.36 -11.14
C ASP A 71 10.46 1.62 -11.96
N LYS A 72 10.69 0.33 -11.67
CA LYS A 72 11.51 -0.59 -12.48
C LYS A 72 10.75 -1.25 -13.63
N GLY A 73 9.48 -0.90 -13.83
CA GLY A 73 8.62 -1.43 -14.90
C GLY A 73 7.95 -2.77 -14.59
N ILE A 74 7.99 -3.24 -13.34
CA ILE A 74 7.26 -4.44 -12.94
C ILE A 74 5.78 -4.10 -12.85
N GLU A 75 4.95 -4.84 -13.58
CA GLU A 75 3.50 -4.66 -13.54
C GLU A 75 2.87 -5.49 -12.43
N ILE A 76 1.97 -4.86 -11.67
CA ILE A 76 1.21 -5.48 -10.59
C ILE A 76 -0.27 -5.25 -10.89
N PHE A 77 -1.02 -6.33 -11.02
CA PHE A 77 -2.44 -6.31 -11.37
C PHE A 77 -3.21 -7.32 -10.51
N ASP A 78 -4.53 -7.39 -10.70
CA ASP A 78 -5.37 -8.35 -9.99
C ASP A 78 -4.90 -9.79 -10.22
N GLY A 79 -4.76 -10.55 -9.14
CA GLY A 79 -4.26 -11.92 -9.18
C GLY A 79 -2.73 -12.06 -9.24
N THR A 80 -1.97 -10.97 -9.34
CA THR A 80 -0.51 -11.02 -9.19
C THR A 80 -0.15 -11.56 -7.80
N GLU A 81 0.93 -12.34 -7.73
CA GLU A 81 1.53 -12.82 -6.50
C GLU A 81 3.03 -12.52 -6.53
N LEU A 82 3.54 -11.89 -5.48
CA LEU A 82 4.97 -11.60 -5.32
C LEU A 82 5.46 -12.31 -4.06
N ALA A 83 6.36 -13.27 -4.25
CA ALA A 83 7.04 -13.96 -3.15
C ALA A 83 8.28 -13.18 -2.72
N ASP A 84 8.72 -13.46 -1.49
CA ASP A 84 9.97 -12.94 -0.90
C ASP A 84 10.09 -11.41 -0.94
N VAL A 85 8.97 -10.72 -0.70
CA VAL A 85 8.93 -9.27 -0.52
C VAL A 85 9.31 -8.96 0.92
N PHE A 86 10.18 -7.97 1.12
CA PHE A 86 10.62 -7.53 2.44
C PHE A 86 11.07 -8.70 3.36
N ASP A 87 11.96 -9.55 2.83
CA ASP A 87 12.57 -10.73 3.47
C ASP A 87 11.53 -11.71 4.06
N GLY A 88 10.78 -12.40 3.19
CA GLY A 88 9.91 -13.52 3.58
C GLY A 88 8.40 -13.26 3.59
N PHE A 89 7.91 -12.12 3.09
CA PHE A 89 6.48 -11.95 2.86
C PHE A 89 6.08 -12.36 1.44
N THR A 90 5.01 -13.14 1.34
CA THR A 90 4.32 -13.37 0.07
C THR A 90 3.10 -12.46 0.01
N LEU A 91 3.04 -11.63 -1.03
CA LEU A 91 1.98 -10.64 -1.27
C LEU A 91 1.10 -11.08 -2.43
N LYS A 92 -0.19 -11.23 -2.16
CA LYS A 92 -1.19 -11.48 -3.19
C LYS A 92 -2.05 -10.25 -3.40
N PHE A 93 -2.23 -9.87 -4.66
CA PHE A 93 -2.97 -8.69 -5.05
C PHE A 93 -4.37 -9.06 -5.51
N ARG A 94 -5.37 -8.35 -5.00
CA ARG A 94 -6.76 -8.50 -5.40
C ARG A 94 -7.39 -7.16 -5.68
N GLN A 95 -8.18 -7.06 -6.74
CA GLN A 95 -8.94 -5.87 -7.04
C GLN A 95 -9.89 -5.53 -5.87
N SER A 96 -9.87 -4.28 -5.42
CA SER A 96 -10.83 -3.83 -4.42
C SER A 96 -12.24 -3.74 -5.01
N GLU A 97 -13.19 -4.44 -4.39
CA GLU A 97 -14.62 -4.37 -4.74
C GLU A 97 -15.20 -2.96 -4.58
N LYS A 98 -14.60 -2.14 -3.72
CA LYS A 98 -15.07 -0.77 -3.45
C LYS A 98 -14.49 0.26 -4.41
N CYS A 99 -13.33 -0.01 -5.02
CA CYS A 99 -12.62 0.97 -5.84
C CYS A 99 -11.73 0.29 -6.88
N ILE A 100 -12.02 0.49 -8.16
CA ILE A 100 -11.30 -0.15 -9.27
C ILE A 100 -9.84 0.32 -9.41
N SER A 101 -9.48 1.47 -8.85
CA SER A 101 -8.12 1.99 -8.88
C SER A 101 -7.27 1.54 -7.69
N VAL A 102 -7.77 0.61 -6.86
CA VAL A 102 -7.07 0.13 -5.66
C VAL A 102 -6.93 -1.39 -5.66
N LEU A 103 -5.71 -1.88 -5.48
CA LEU A 103 -5.41 -3.28 -5.22
C LEU A 103 -5.28 -3.51 -3.71
N LYS A 104 -6.08 -4.42 -3.18
CA LYS A 104 -5.92 -4.97 -1.84
C LYS A 104 -4.76 -5.96 -1.83
N ILE A 105 -3.98 -5.94 -0.77
CA ILE A 105 -2.84 -6.82 -0.55
C ILE A 105 -3.20 -7.80 0.57
N ASP A 106 -3.15 -9.09 0.26
CA ASP A 106 -3.10 -10.14 1.26
C ASP A 106 -1.65 -10.55 1.49
N ILE A 107 -1.20 -10.36 2.72
CA ILE A 107 0.13 -10.66 3.22
C ILE A 107 0.11 -12.04 3.88
N ARG A 108 1.06 -12.89 3.49
CA ARG A 108 1.34 -14.19 4.14
C ARG A 108 2.79 -14.19 4.59
N CYS A 109 3.03 -14.65 5.82
CA CYS A 109 4.37 -15.00 6.28
C CYS A 109 4.56 -16.49 6.02
N GLU A 110 5.70 -16.87 5.46
CA GLU A 110 6.16 -18.26 5.42
C GLU A 110 7.17 -18.55 6.56
#